data_AF-A0A0D3A0C6-F1
#
_entry.id   AF-A0A0D3A0C6-F1
#
_cell.length_a   1.000
_cell.length_b   1.000
_cell.length_c   1.000
_cell.angle_alpha   90.00
_cell.angle_beta   90.00
_cell.angle_gamma   90.00
#
_symmetry.space_group_name_H-M   'P 1'
#
loop_
_entity.id
_entity.type
_entity.pdbx_description
1 polymer ?
#
loop_
_entity_poly.entity_id
_entity_poly.type
_entity_poly.pdbx_seq_one_letter_code
_entity_poly.pdbx_strand_id
1 'polypeptide(L)'
;MHETRHAFGRTALLLSGGASLGAFHVGVVRTLVEHKLLPRIIAGSSVGSIICSVVASRSWPELQSFFENSLHSLQFFDQLGSVFTIVKRVMTQGALHDIRQLQCMLRNLTCNLTFQEA
;
A
#
# COMPACT_ATOMS: atom_id res chain seq x y z
N MET A 1 -0.97 31.54 5.53
CA MET A 1 -0.91 30.07 5.36
C MET A 1 0.32 29.42 5.99
N HIS A 2 1.53 29.99 5.93
CA HIS A 2 2.73 29.38 6.54
C HIS A 2 2.64 29.26 8.08
N GLU A 3 2.19 30.31 8.77
CA GLU A 3 1.94 30.36 10.22
C GLU A 3 0.97 29.27 10.71
N THR A 4 -0.18 29.14 10.04
CA THR A 4 -1.20 28.11 10.36
C THR A 4 -0.67 26.69 10.18
N ARG A 5 0.16 26.44 9.16
CA ARG A 5 0.78 25.13 8.93
C ARG A 5 1.84 24.79 9.97
N HIS A 6 2.52 25.80 10.51
CA HIS A 6 3.45 25.65 11.63
C HIS A 6 2.70 25.37 12.93
N ALA A 7 1.56 26.00 13.14
CA ALA A 7 0.73 25.83 14.34
C ALA A 7 -0.04 24.49 14.38
N PHE A 8 -0.64 24.05 13.26
CA PHE A 8 -1.50 22.86 13.21
C PHE A 8 -0.84 21.61 12.61
N GLY A 9 0.34 21.76 11.99
CA GLY A 9 1.07 20.64 11.40
C GLY A 9 0.49 20.13 10.07
N ARG A 10 0.74 18.86 9.77
CA ARG A 10 0.25 18.14 8.58
C ARG A 10 -0.38 16.83 9.01
N THR A 11 -1.55 16.51 8.47
CA THR A 11 -2.18 15.20 8.65
C THR A 11 -1.36 14.10 7.99
N ALA A 12 -1.27 12.94 8.65
CA ALA A 12 -0.67 11.73 8.12
C ALA A 12 -1.61 10.54 8.31
N LEU A 13 -1.57 9.59 7.38
CA LEU A 13 -2.25 8.29 7.50
C LEU A 13 -1.23 7.21 7.89
N LEU A 14 -1.49 6.50 8.98
CA LEU A 14 -0.64 5.41 9.46
C LEU A 14 -1.37 4.07 9.28
N LEU A 15 -0.79 3.19 8.48
CA LEU A 15 -1.29 1.84 8.19
C LEU A 15 -0.46 0.80 8.96
N SER A 16 -1.05 0.22 10.00
CA SER A 16 -0.39 -0.83 10.78
C SER A 16 -0.08 -2.09 9.96
N GLY A 17 0.83 -2.91 10.46
CA GLY A 17 0.95 -4.30 10.02
C GLY A 17 -0.17 -5.16 10.62
N GLY A 18 -0.53 -6.25 9.94
CA GLY A 18 -1.53 -7.19 10.45
C GLY A 18 -2.11 -8.06 9.34
N ALA A 19 -2.11 -9.36 9.57
CA ALA A 19 -2.55 -10.40 8.64
C ALA A 19 -3.95 -10.15 8.05
N SER A 20 -4.95 -10.30 8.93
CA SER A 20 -6.37 -10.32 8.61
C SER A 20 -6.98 -8.93 8.42
N LEU A 21 -6.24 -7.86 8.73
CA LEU A 21 -6.71 -6.48 8.65
C LEU A 21 -6.29 -5.74 7.37
N GLY A 22 -5.48 -6.37 6.49
CA GLY A 22 -5.04 -5.75 5.24
C GLY A 22 -6.19 -5.21 4.42
N ALA A 23 -7.30 -5.94 4.39
CA ALA A 23 -8.49 -5.54 3.65
C ALA A 23 -9.12 -4.23 4.13
N PHE A 24 -9.07 -3.97 5.44
CA PHE A 24 -9.57 -2.72 6.01
C PHE A 24 -8.72 -1.53 5.57
N HIS A 25 -7.39 -1.68 5.55
CA HIS A 25 -6.49 -0.63 5.06
C HIS A 25 -6.77 -0.28 3.60
N VAL A 26 -7.05 -1.27 2.75
CA VAL A 26 -7.43 -1.05 1.34
C VAL A 26 -8.75 -0.27 1.26
N GLY A 27 -9.78 -0.67 2.01
CA GLY A 27 -11.07 0.03 2.03
C GLY A 27 -10.94 1.49 2.49
N VAL A 28 -10.18 1.75 3.55
CA VAL A 28 -9.90 3.11 4.04
C VAL A 28 -9.20 3.94 2.96
N VAL A 29 -8.14 3.42 2.35
CA VAL A 29 -7.40 4.15 1.30
C VAL A 29 -8.30 4.41 0.09
N ARG A 30 -9.06 3.40 -0.35
CA ARG A 30 -10.02 3.52 -1.45
C ARG A 30 -11.00 4.67 -1.21
N THR A 31 -11.67 4.69 -0.06
CA THR A 31 -12.64 5.75 0.26
C THR A 31 -11.97 7.12 0.33
N LEU A 32 -10.76 7.22 0.88
CA LEU A 32 -10.01 8.48 0.91
C LEU A 32 -9.61 8.95 -0.51
N VAL A 33 -9.29 8.05 -1.42
CA VAL A 33 -8.99 8.37 -2.83
C VAL A 33 -10.26 8.82 -3.55
N GLU A 34 -11.36 8.07 -3.43
CA GLU A 34 -12.66 8.39 -4.03
C GLU A 34 -13.15 9.79 -3.65
N HIS A 35 -12.98 10.17 -2.37
CA HIS A 35 -13.39 11.47 -1.86
C HIS A 35 -12.31 12.57 -1.95
N LYS A 36 -11.13 12.29 -2.53
CA LYS A 36 -10.00 13.24 -2.60
C LYS A 36 -9.53 13.76 -1.23
N LEU A 37 -9.55 12.88 -0.22
CA LEU A 37 -9.18 13.16 1.17
C LEU A 37 -7.89 12.47 1.61
N LEU A 38 -7.21 11.76 0.70
CA LEU A 38 -5.96 11.07 1.02
C LEU A 38 -4.87 12.09 1.47
N PRO A 39 -4.30 11.96 2.67
CA PRO A 39 -3.27 12.88 3.13
C PRO A 39 -1.97 12.69 2.36
N ARG A 40 -1.19 13.76 2.22
CA ARG A 40 0.11 13.73 1.51
C ARG A 40 1.19 12.91 2.21
N ILE A 41 1.00 12.60 3.48
CA ILE A 41 1.94 11.79 4.26
C ILE A 41 1.25 10.48 4.58
N ILE A 42 1.84 9.39 4.11
CA ILE A 42 1.40 8.03 4.40
C ILE A 42 2.58 7.24 4.94
N ALA A 43 2.35 6.42 5.95
CA ALA A 43 3.34 5.52 6.49
C ALA A 43 2.70 4.17 6.78
N GLY A 44 3.46 3.09 6.59
CA GLY A 44 2.94 1.77 6.84
C GLY A 44 4.00 0.75 7.21
N SER A 45 3.57 -0.34 7.84
CA SER A 45 4.42 -1.47 8.23
C SER A 45 3.85 -2.77 7.67
N SER A 46 4.71 -3.67 7.18
CA SER A 46 4.31 -4.96 6.58
C SER A 46 3.23 -4.77 5.50
N VAL A 47 2.03 -5.33 5.64
CA VAL A 47 0.91 -5.12 4.70
C VAL A 47 0.60 -3.63 4.47
N GLY A 48 0.65 -2.80 5.52
CA GLY A 48 0.48 -1.36 5.39
C GLY A 48 1.54 -0.71 4.51
N SER A 49 2.80 -1.17 4.56
CA SER A 49 3.86 -0.65 3.70
C SER A 49 3.67 -1.00 2.23
N ILE A 50 3.07 -2.17 1.94
CA ILE A 50 2.75 -2.58 0.57
C ILE A 50 1.67 -1.66 0.00
N ILE A 51 0.62 -1.38 0.78
CA ILE A 51 -0.43 -0.44 0.38
C ILE A 51 0.17 0.96 0.17
N CYS A 52 1.03 1.43 1.08
CA CYS A 52 1.74 2.71 0.89
C CYS A 52 2.56 2.73 -0.40
N SER A 53 3.27 1.64 -0.75
CA SER A 53 4.03 1.58 -2.00
C SER A 53 3.15 1.63 -3.25
N VAL A 54 1.99 0.98 -3.24
CA VAL A 54 1.02 1.02 -4.35
C VAL A 54 0.47 2.42 -4.56
N VAL A 55 0.17 3.13 -3.46
CA VAL A 55 -0.33 4.50 -3.47
C VAL A 55 0.76 5.47 -3.93
N ALA A 56 1.99 5.32 -3.45
CA ALA A 56 3.11 6.19 -3.79
C ALA A 56 3.58 6.00 -5.23
N SER A 57 3.44 4.81 -5.81
CA SER A 57 3.95 4.48 -7.15
C SER A 57 3.00 4.87 -8.30
N ARG A 58 1.97 5.68 -8.05
CA ARG A 58 0.91 6.00 -9.02
C ARG A 58 0.57 7.48 -8.97
N SER A 59 0.35 8.07 -10.14
CA SER A 59 -0.28 9.39 -10.25
C SER A 59 -1.73 9.35 -9.78
N TRP A 60 -2.31 10.53 -9.50
CA TRP A 60 -3.69 10.61 -9.02
C TRP A 60 -4.71 9.91 -9.94
N PRO A 61 -4.69 10.11 -11.28
CA PRO A 61 -5.62 9.41 -12.18
C PRO A 61 -5.42 7.89 -12.19
N GLU A 62 -4.17 7.42 -12.15
CA GLU A 62 -3.85 5.99 -12.10
C GLU A 62 -4.33 5.35 -10.79
N LEU A 63 -4.19 6.07 -9.68
CA LEU A 63 -4.65 5.62 -8.37
C LEU A 63 -6.18 5.54 -8.29
N GLN A 64 -6.88 6.53 -8.85
CA GLN A 64 -8.34 6.49 -8.97
C GLN A 64 -8.79 5.29 -9.82
N SER A 65 -8.20 5.13 -11.01
CA SER A 65 -8.51 4.00 -11.90
C SER A 65 -8.23 2.64 -11.25
N PHE A 66 -7.17 2.52 -10.45
CA PHE A 66 -6.84 1.31 -9.71
C PHE A 66 -7.95 0.91 -8.72
N PHE A 67 -8.58 1.88 -8.06
CA PHE A 67 -9.63 1.63 -7.06
C PHE A 67 -11.06 1.60 -7.63
N GLU A 68 -11.32 2.30 -8.73
CA GLU A 68 -12.62 2.28 -9.43
C GLU A 68 -12.90 0.92 -10.09
N ASN A 69 -11.86 0.29 -10.62
CA ASN A 69 -11.96 -1.04 -11.22
C ASN A 69 -12.09 -2.10 -10.12
N SER A 70 -13.32 -2.49 -9.79
CA SER A 70 -13.62 -3.52 -8.79
C SER A 70 -12.82 -4.81 -9.00
N LEU A 71 -12.57 -5.19 -10.26
CA LEU A 71 -11.72 -6.34 -10.62
C LEU A 71 -10.26 -6.16 -10.21
N HIS A 72 -9.66 -4.98 -10.40
CA HIS A 72 -8.28 -4.72 -9.99
C HIS A 72 -8.15 -4.66 -8.47
N SER A 73 -9.17 -4.10 -7.79
CA SER A 73 -9.20 -4.13 -6.33
C SER A 73 -9.23 -5.58 -5.81
N LEU A 74 -10.06 -6.46 -6.38
CA LEU A 74 -10.15 -7.88 -6.03
C LEU A 74 -8.85 -8.64 -6.29
N GLN A 75 -8.25 -8.47 -7.47
CA GLN A 75 -6.94 -9.06 -7.79
C GLN A 75 -5.86 -8.59 -6.82
N PHE A 76 -5.90 -7.32 -6.42
CA PHE A 76 -5.00 -6.78 -5.42
C PHE A 76 -5.22 -7.42 -4.03
N PHE A 77 -6.47 -7.65 -3.61
CA PHE A 77 -6.76 -8.40 -2.38
C PHE A 77 -6.17 -9.81 -2.42
N ASP A 78 -6.37 -10.54 -3.53
CA ASP A 78 -5.83 -11.89 -3.71
C ASP A 78 -4.29 -11.88 -3.65
N GLN A 79 -3.67 -10.89 -4.32
CA GLN A 79 -2.22 -10.74 -4.34
C GLN A 79 -1.66 -10.35 -2.97
N LEU A 80 -2.35 -9.51 -2.20
CA LEU A 80 -2.01 -9.22 -0.81
C LEU A 80 -2.10 -10.46 0.08
N GLY A 81 -3.12 -11.31 -0.10
CA GLY A 81 -3.24 -12.58 0.61
C GLY A 81 -2.09 -13.54 0.32
N SER A 82 -1.68 -13.62 -0.95
CA SER A 82 -0.48 -14.38 -1.37
C SER A 82 0.80 -13.83 -0.73
N VAL A 83 1.01 -12.51 -0.81
CA VAL A 83 2.15 -11.83 -0.18
C VAL A 83 2.18 -12.06 1.33
N PHE A 84 1.04 -11.97 2.01
CA PHE A 84 0.95 -12.22 3.45
C PHE A 84 1.38 -13.65 3.80
N THR A 85 0.91 -14.64 3.03
CA THR A 85 1.26 -16.05 3.24
C THR A 85 2.77 -16.26 3.12
N ILE A 86 3.40 -15.62 2.13
CA ILE A 86 4.84 -15.67 1.91
C ILE A 86 5.61 -14.95 3.02
N VAL A 87 5.21 -13.73 3.41
CA VAL A 87 5.85 -13.00 4.51
C VAL A 87 5.78 -13.80 5.81
N LYS A 88 4.62 -14.38 6.14
CA LYS A 88 4.44 -15.22 7.32
C LYS A 88 5.38 -16.43 7.28
N ARG A 89 5.50 -17.11 6.13
CA ARG A 89 6.39 -18.27 5.98
C ARG A 89 7.87 -17.89 6.06
N VAL A 90 8.28 -16.78 5.45
CA VAL A 90 9.66 -16.27 5.57
C VAL A 90 10.00 -15.95 7.02
N MET A 91 9.12 -15.27 7.76
CA MET A 91 9.37 -14.92 9.16
C MET A 91 9.40 -16.13 10.10
N THR A 92 8.65 -17.20 9.77
CA THR A 92 8.54 -18.38 10.64
C THR A 92 9.51 -19.50 10.27
N GLN A 93 9.86 -19.66 8.99
CA GLN A 93 10.65 -20.78 8.48
C GLN A 93 11.95 -20.38 7.77
N GLY A 94 12.24 -19.08 7.62
CA GLY A 94 13.52 -18.61 7.07
C GLY A 94 13.79 -18.99 5.61
N ALA A 95 12.76 -19.29 4.82
CA ALA A 95 12.91 -19.81 3.46
C ALA A 95 13.44 -18.75 2.47
N LEU A 96 14.60 -19.00 1.87
CA LEU A 96 15.23 -18.10 0.88
C LEU A 96 14.49 -18.07 -0.48
N HIS A 97 13.82 -19.15 -0.87
CA HIS A 97 13.19 -19.27 -2.18
C HIS A 97 11.98 -18.33 -2.31
N ASP A 98 11.22 -18.16 -1.23
CA ASP A 98 9.99 -17.37 -1.20
C ASP A 98 10.26 -15.85 -1.24
N ILE A 99 11.45 -15.40 -0.80
CA ILE A 99 11.85 -13.99 -0.87
C ILE A 99 11.86 -13.49 -2.32
N ARG A 100 12.32 -14.32 -3.27
CA ARG A 100 12.32 -13.95 -4.70
C ARG A 100 10.91 -13.80 -5.25
N GLN A 101 9.99 -14.66 -4.82
CA GLN A 101 8.58 -14.58 -5.22
C GLN A 101 7.93 -13.31 -4.65
N LEU A 102 8.22 -12.98 -3.38
CA LEU A 102 7.80 -11.72 -2.77
C LEU A 102 8.31 -10.51 -3.55
N GLN A 103 9.61 -10.50 -3.89
CA GLN A 103 10.21 -9.44 -4.69
C GLN A 103 9.53 -9.28 -6.06
N CYS A 104 9.25 -10.38 -6.76
CA CYS A 104 8.56 -10.36 -8.05
C CYS A 104 7.16 -9.76 -7.93
N MET A 105 6.38 -10.20 -6.93
CA MET A 105 5.04 -9.65 -6.69
C MET A 105 5.08 -8.17 -6.36
N LEU A 106 6.01 -7.73 -5.49
CA LEU A 106 6.15 -6.33 -5.13
C LEU A 106 6.51 -5.47 -6.34
N ARG A 107 7.44 -5.92 -7.19
CA ARG A 107 7.79 -5.23 -8.45
C ARG A 107 6.57 -5.07 -9.36
N ASN A 108 5.77 -6.11 -9.52
CA ASN A 108 4.56 -6.03 -10.35
C ASN A 108 3.53 -5.05 -9.74
N LEU A 109 3.38 -5.02 -8.42
CA LEU A 109 2.45 -4.12 -7.74
C LEU A 109 2.86 -2.65 -7.82
N THR A 110 4.17 -2.36 -7.79
CA THR A 110 4.72 -1.00 -7.80
C THR A 110 5.16 -0.51 -9.18
N CYS A 111 4.72 -1.17 -10.26
CA CYS A 111 5.17 -0.88 -11.63
C CYS A 111 6.71 -0.92 -11.80
N ASN A 112 7.38 -1.71 -10.95
CA ASN A 112 8.83 -1.87 -10.86
C ASN A 112 9.60 -0.55 -10.61
N LEU A 113 8.95 0.42 -9.94
CA LEU A 113 9.57 1.67 -9.52
C LEU A 113 10.40 1.49 -8.25
N THR A 114 11.49 2.24 -8.16
CA THR A 114 12.25 2.46 -6.93
C THR A 114 11.61 3.56 -6.07
N PHE A 115 12.04 3.69 -4.82
CA PHE A 115 11.56 4.75 -3.92
C PHE A 115 11.86 6.17 -4.41
N GLN A 116 12.93 6.36 -5.19
CA GLN A 116 13.30 7.68 -5.72
C GLN A 116 12.48 8.06 -6.96
N GLU A 117 12.02 7.07 -7.73
CA GLU A 117 11.26 7.28 -8.97
C GLU A 117 9.77 7.49 -8.72
N ALA A 118 9.26 6.96 -7.60
CA ALA A 118 7.89 7.16 -7.13
C ALA A 118 7.70 8.55 -6.51
#